data_AF-A0A2N1VH67-F1
#
_entry.id   AF-A0A2N1VH67-F1
#
_cell.length_a   1.000
_cell.length_b   1.000
_cell.length_c   1.000
_cell.angle_alpha   90.00
_cell.angle_beta   90.00
_cell.angle_gamma   90.00
#
_symmetry.space_group_name_H-M   'P 1'
#
loop_
_entity.id
_entity.type
_entity.pdbx_description
1 polymer ?
#
loop_
_entity_poly.entity_id
_entity_poly.type
_entity_poly.pdbx_seq_one_letter_code
_entity_poly.pdbx_strand_id
1 'polypeptide(L)' 'MVGITVSENENIDKALKRFKKKYERSGVLKEFKKRTFFVKPSVEKRLEGIKAKRRASREQSLRDRRG' A
#
# COMPACT_ATOMS: atom_id res chain seq x y z
N MET A 1 -6.17 -14.38 2.83
CA MET A 1 -7.24 -14.30 1.81
C MET A 1 -7.91 -12.94 1.94
N VAL A 2 -7.97 -12.14 0.86
CA VAL A 2 -8.64 -10.82 0.89
C VAL A 2 -10.07 -11.00 0.41
N GLY A 3 -11.04 -10.72 1.27
CA GLY A 3 -12.46 -10.76 0.92
C GLY A 3 -13.23 -9.66 1.65
N ILE A 4 -14.38 -9.28 1.12
CA ILE A 4 -15.33 -8.37 1.77
C ILE A 4 -16.67 -9.09 1.93
N THR A 5 -17.36 -8.82 3.02
CA THR A 5 -18.75 -9.21 3.20
C THR A 5 -19.64 -8.12 2.62
N VAL A 6 -20.54 -8.51 1.72
CA VAL A 6 -21.52 -7.64 1.06
C VAL A 6 -22.88 -7.93 1.70
N SER A 7 -23.60 -6.89 2.09
CA SER A 7 -24.97 -7.01 2.60
C SER A 7 -25.98 -6.83 1.46
N GLU A 8 -27.18 -7.40 1.60
CA GLU A 8 -28.19 -7.49 0.52
C GLU A 8 -28.62 -6.13 -0.07
N ASN A 9 -28.50 -5.04 0.68
CA ASN A 9 -28.85 -3.68 0.23
C ASN A 9 -27.64 -2.80 -0.16
N GLU A 10 -26.45 -3.37 -0.35
CA GLU A 10 -25.29 -2.58 -0.77
C GLU A 10 -25.18 -2.46 -2.30
N ASN A 11 -25.00 -1.23 -2.79
CA ASN A 11 -24.63 -1.01 -4.18
C ASN A 11 -23.28 -1.69 -4.50
N ILE A 12 -23.26 -2.54 -5.54
CA ILE A 12 -22.10 -3.30 -6.04
C ILE A 12 -20.86 -2.41 -6.22
N ASP A 13 -21.03 -1.18 -6.69
CA ASP A 13 -19.91 -0.24 -6.88
C ASP A 13 -19.19 0.10 -5.57
N LYS A 14 -19.94 0.23 -4.48
CA LYS A 14 -19.37 0.50 -3.14
C LYS A 14 -18.64 -0.73 -2.62
N ALA A 15 -19.18 -1.92 -2.83
CA ALA A 15 -18.51 -3.18 -2.51
C ALA A 15 -17.17 -3.29 -3.27
N LEU A 16 -17.16 -3.10 -4.58
CA LEU A 16 -15.94 -3.13 -5.39
C LEU A 16 -14.89 -2.12 -4.93
N LYS A 17 -15.30 -0.90 -4.58
CA LYS A 17 -14.38 0.13 -4.06
C LYS A 17 -13.77 -0.29 -2.71
N ARG A 18 -14.56 -0.89 -1.81
CA ARG A 18 -14.07 -1.41 -0.52
C ARG A 18 -13.12 -2.58 -0.71
N PHE A 19 -13.45 -3.49 -1.62
CA PHE A 19 -12.58 -4.60 -1.98
C PHE A 19 -11.24 -4.10 -2.54
N LYS A 20 -11.26 -3.18 -3.51
CA LYS A 20 -10.06 -2.59 -4.10
C LYS A 20 -9.17 -1.94 -3.03
N LYS A 21 -9.78 -1.17 -2.11
CA LYS A 21 -9.04 -0.56 -0.99
C LYS A 21 -8.43 -1.61 -0.06
N LYS A 22 -9.14 -2.70 0.23
CA LYS A 22 -8.65 -3.81 1.07
C LYS A 22 -7.53 -4.59 0.37
N TYR A 23 -7.66 -4.81 -0.94
CA TYR A 23 -6.64 -5.42 -1.80
C TYR A 23 -5.36 -4.59 -1.84
N GLU A 24 -5.47 -3.28 -2.09
CA GLU A 24 -4.32 -2.37 -2.08
C GLU A 24 -3.65 -2.32 -0.70
N ARG A 25 -4.45 -2.27 0.37
CA ARG A 25 -3.93 -2.26 1.75
C ARG A 25 -3.25 -3.58 2.14
N SER A 26 -3.75 -4.72 1.64
CA SER A 26 -3.16 -6.03 1.91
C SER A 26 -1.76 -6.17 1.32
N GLY A 27 -1.40 -5.37 0.31
CA GLY A 27 -0.08 -5.41 -0.29
C GLY A 27 0.22 -6.68 -1.10
N VAL A 28 -0.78 -7.55 -1.33
CA VAL A 28 -0.60 -8.84 -2.04
C VAL A 28 0.09 -8.65 -3.39
N LEU A 29 -0.33 -7.68 -4.20
CA LEU A 29 0.31 -7.40 -5.50
C LEU A 29 1.76 -6.92 -5.35
N LYS A 30 2.06 -6.15 -4.30
CA LYS A 30 3.40 -5.64 -4.02
C LYS A 30 4.33 -6.74 -3.56
N GLU A 31 3.82 -7.65 -2.73
CA GLU A 31 4.55 -8.83 -2.27
C GLU A 31 4.80 -9.82 -3.41
N PHE A 32 3.79 -10.08 -4.24
CA PHE A 32 3.94 -10.89 -5.45
C PHE A 32 5.07 -10.36 -6.33
N LYS A 33 5.03 -9.07 -6.70
CA LYS A 33 6.09 -8.41 -7.49
C LYS A 33 7.46 -8.44 -6.82
N LYS A 34 7.52 -8.42 -5.49
CA LYS A 34 8.79 -8.53 -4.75
C LYS A 34 9.38 -9.94 -4.85
N ARG A 35 8.53 -10.97 -4.88
CA ARG A 35 8.92 -12.38 -4.92
C ARG A 35 9.17 -12.90 -6.34
N THR A 36 8.72 -12.20 -7.38
CA THR A 36 8.87 -12.65 -8.79
C THR A 36 10.32 -12.67 -9.29
N PHE A 37 11.24 -11.95 -8.65
CA PHE A 37 12.65 -11.93 -9.03
C PHE A 37 13.55 -11.80 -7.81
N PHE A 38 14.76 -12.36 -7.90
CA PHE A 38 15.76 -12.20 -6.86
C PHE A 38 16.28 -10.75 -6.84
N VAL A 39 16.29 -10.15 -5.64
CA VAL A 39 16.87 -8.83 -5.40
C VAL A 39 17.98 -8.99 -4.39
N LYS A 40 19.19 -8.53 -4.73
CA LYS A 40 20.32 -8.57 -3.81
C LYS A 40 19.97 -7.79 -2.52
N PRO A 41 20.32 -8.29 -1.31
CA PRO A 41 19.98 -7.63 -0.06
C PRO A 41 20.45 -6.17 0.05
N SER A 42 21.58 -5.82 -0.60
CA SER A 42 22.07 -4.44 -0.63
C SER A 42 21.13 -3.49 -1.39
N VAL A 43 20.56 -3.95 -2.50
CA VAL A 43 19.62 -3.18 -3.32
C VAL A 43 18.31 -3.00 -2.56
N GLU A 44 17.83 -4.05 -1.90
CA GLU A 44 16.65 -3.98 -1.05
C GLU A 44 16.81 -2.94 0.07
N LYS A 45 17.89 -3.02 0.85
CA LYS A 45 18.20 -2.06 1.93
C LYS A 45 18.28 -0.63 1.40
N ARG A 46 18.91 -0.42 0.24
CA ARG A 46 18.98 0.90 -0.41
C ARG A 46 17.60 1.44 -0.75
N LEU A 47 16.74 0.63 -1.36
CA LEU A 47 15.38 1.01 -1.73
C LEU A 47 14.51 1.30 -0.50
N GLU A 48 14.68 0.55 0.58
CA GLU A 48 13.99 0.81 1.85
C GLU A 48 14.40 2.14 2.47
N GLY A 49 15.69 2.46 2.49
CA GLY A 49 16.20 3.75 2.96
C GLY A 49 15.64 4.94 2.18
N ILE A 50 15.59 4.84 0.84
CA ILE A 50 15.00 5.89 -0.01
C ILE A 50 13.50 6.05 0.30
N LYS A 51 12.76 4.94 0.44
CA LYS A 51 11.33 4.98 0.80
C LYS A 51 11.10 5.57 2.19
N ALA A 52 11.98 5.33 3.15
CA ALA A 52 11.91 5.91 4.49
C ALA A 52 12.11 7.43 4.45
N LYS A 53 13.19 7.90 3.80
CA LYS A 53 13.46 9.35 3.63
C LYS A 53 12.30 10.08 2.96
N ARG A 54 11.74 9.50 1.89
CA ARG A 54 10.58 10.08 1.19
C ARG A 54 9.31 10.14 2.05
N ARG A 55 9.11 9.19 2.96
CA ARG A 55 7.98 9.22 3.92
C ARG A 55 8.17 10.32 4.96
N ALA A 56 9.38 10.41 5.53
CA ALA A 56 9.73 11.44 6.51
C ALA A 56 9.60 12.85 5.92
N SER A 57 10.12 13.10 4.71
CA SER A 57 9.99 14.42 4.06
C SER A 57 8.54 14.79 3.77
N ARG A 58 7.72 13.82 3.37
CA ARG A 58 6.28 14.06 3.17
C ARG A 58 5.58 14.40 4.47
N GLU A 59 5.89 13.69 5.55
CA GLU A 59 5.33 13.96 6.88
C GLU A 59 5.71 15.33 7.40
N GLN A 60 6.98 15.71 7.25
CA GLN A 60 7.47 17.05 7.59
C GLN A 60 6.73 18.13 6.79
N SER A 61 6.61 17.98 5.47
CA SER A 61 5.85 18.92 4.62
C SER A 61 4.36 19.05 4.98
N LEU A 62 3.79 18.03 5.63
CA LEU A 62 2.40 18.05 6.10
C LEU A 62 2.28 18.72 7.47
N ARG A 63 3.31 18.61 8.31
CA ARG A 63 3.43 19.37 9.57
C ARG A 63 3.59 20.85 9.28
N ASP A 64 4.51 21.21 8.40
CA ASP A 64 4.81 22.61 8.06
C ASP A 64 3.62 23.32 7.41
N ARG A 65 2.68 22.59 6.80
CA ARG A 65 1.43 23.12 6.22
C ARG A 65 0.28 23.27 7.22
N ARG A 66 0.41 22.70 8.42
CA ARG A 66 -0.63 22.72 9.47
C ARG A 66 -0.32 23.74 10.57
N GLY A 67 0.93 24.19 10.68
CA GLY A 67 1.33 25.34 11.49
C GLY A 67 1.24 26.61 10.67
#